data_AF-A0A2T5BYL9-F1
#
_entry.id   AF-A0A2T5BYL9-F1
#
_cell.length_a   1.000
_cell.length_b   1.000
_cell.length_c   1.000
_cell.angle_alpha   90.00
_cell.angle_beta   90.00
_cell.angle_gamma   90.00
#
_symmetry.space_group_name_H-M   'P 1'
#
loop_
_entity.id
_entity.type
_entity.pdbx_description
1 polymer ?
#
loop_
_entity_poly.entity_id
_entity_poly.type
_entity_poly.pdbx_seq_one_letter_code
_entity_poly.pdbx_strand_id
1 'polypeptide(L)'
;MTDLVKKYPSPSGFAEKIAFEYAQKTTNAHKKEAGQFFTSKQIADYMGSWGSSKSDKVSILDPGCGTAILSSALIESLVNKSPLLKAVKLTLFETDEALIPELQKVTRFLSKWLSERGVDLTTRICQSDFILENSSVFRTGSLFVTSEIECYDYIISNPPYFKISKSDKRAVVAKDLVHGQPNIYSLFMGVSAKLLKPDGELIFITPRSFAAGNYFKAFRQVFFKDVSLAAIHIFESRNKMFKNDNVLQENIIIKATKQINTQIKITTSECEQGLTSPTERFFDTEALIDLKSEDKVLFIPSNENEEKAIKLFKSWKNALTDYNINISTGPVVAFRCKQFLKEDGEINTSYAPLIWLHNIKEMELVYPLKKGGKEGLIAISEESQKVLLRNKNYILIRRFSSKDDKSRLVCCPYFASSFDSEMIGLENHINYIHRPGGELSENEIWGISALYNSTLFDTYFRTFNGNTQVGATELKQIKMPLLEDIIRIGSKVKKLKIPNKQTIDKIIHEILNSTTHVENHRSTGDFKSIGVA
;
A
#
# COMPACT_ATOMS: atom_id res chain seq x y z
N MET A 1 -43.95 -6.01 3.24
CA MET A 1 -42.79 -6.49 4.02
C MET A 1 -42.72 -8.02 4.09
N THR A 2 -43.82 -8.73 4.33
CA THR A 2 -43.84 -10.22 4.33
C THR A 2 -43.51 -10.83 2.96
N ASP A 3 -43.91 -10.20 1.87
CA ASP A 3 -43.55 -10.65 0.52
C ASP A 3 -42.09 -10.39 0.14
N LEU A 4 -41.43 -9.41 0.79
CA LEU A 4 -40.02 -9.13 0.56
C LEU A 4 -39.12 -10.21 1.19
N VAL A 5 -39.48 -10.73 2.37
CA VAL A 5 -38.74 -11.82 3.03
C VAL A 5 -38.84 -13.12 2.24
N LYS A 6 -39.98 -13.35 1.58
CA LYS A 6 -40.15 -14.48 0.64
C LYS A 6 -39.35 -14.30 -0.67
N LYS A 7 -39.10 -13.05 -1.08
CA LYS A 7 -38.42 -12.70 -2.34
C LYS A 7 -36.90 -12.61 -2.22
N TYR A 8 -36.37 -12.27 -1.04
CA TYR A 8 -34.92 -12.16 -0.80
C TYR A 8 -34.49 -13.08 0.34
N PRO A 9 -33.55 -14.01 0.12
CA PRO A 9 -33.16 -14.99 1.13
C PRO A 9 -32.31 -14.41 2.27
N SER A 10 -31.69 -13.23 2.09
CA SER A 10 -30.79 -12.60 3.05
C SER A 10 -30.84 -11.07 3.03
N PRO A 11 -30.67 -10.39 4.18
CA PRO A 11 -30.50 -8.94 4.26
C PRO A 11 -29.40 -8.35 3.37
N SER A 12 -28.25 -9.00 3.27
CA SER A 12 -27.11 -8.65 2.43
C SER A 12 -27.47 -8.70 0.94
N GLY A 13 -28.22 -9.72 0.51
CA GLY A 13 -28.75 -9.80 -0.86
C GLY A 13 -29.78 -8.72 -1.18
N PHE A 14 -30.62 -8.33 -0.20
CA PHE A 14 -31.51 -7.19 -0.36
C PHE A 14 -30.75 -5.87 -0.43
N ALA A 15 -29.72 -5.69 0.40
CA ALA A 15 -28.87 -4.50 0.40
C ALA A 15 -28.12 -4.31 -0.92
N GLU A 16 -27.62 -5.40 -1.53
CA GLU A 16 -26.98 -5.39 -2.85
C GLU A 16 -27.95 -4.92 -3.94
N LYS A 17 -29.18 -5.44 -3.94
CA LYS A 17 -30.21 -4.99 -4.88
C LYS A 17 -30.52 -3.51 -4.73
N ILE A 18 -30.70 -3.04 -3.49
CA ILE A 18 -30.98 -1.63 -3.22
C ILE A 18 -29.80 -0.75 -3.67
N ALA A 19 -28.56 -1.20 -3.44
CA ALA A 19 -27.36 -0.53 -3.94
C ALA A 19 -27.36 -0.42 -5.47
N PHE A 20 -27.69 -1.51 -6.17
CA PHE A 20 -27.79 -1.53 -7.63
C PHE A 20 -28.89 -0.59 -8.15
N GLU A 21 -30.08 -0.59 -7.54
CA GLU A 21 -31.19 0.31 -7.90
C GLU A 21 -30.85 1.78 -7.65
N TYR A 22 -30.13 2.08 -6.56
CA TYR A 22 -29.65 3.43 -6.27
C TYR A 22 -28.58 3.87 -7.27
N ALA A 23 -27.60 3.01 -7.55
CA ALA A 23 -26.49 3.30 -8.47
C ALA A 23 -26.94 3.59 -9.91
N GLN A 24 -28.11 3.07 -10.34
CA GLN A 24 -28.69 3.40 -11.65
C GLN A 24 -29.29 4.80 -11.71
N LYS A 25 -29.65 5.38 -10.56
CA LYS A 25 -30.30 6.70 -10.45
C LYS A 25 -29.31 7.84 -10.21
N THR A 26 -28.09 7.52 -9.78
CA THR A 26 -27.03 8.50 -9.48
C THR A 26 -26.08 8.73 -10.65
N THR A 27 -25.66 9.98 -10.85
CA THR A 27 -24.70 10.35 -11.89
C THR A 27 -23.28 9.89 -11.54
N ASN A 28 -22.43 9.69 -12.55
CA ASN A 28 -21.03 9.32 -12.34
C ASN A 28 -20.21 10.41 -11.61
N ALA A 29 -20.62 11.69 -11.74
CA ALA A 29 -19.99 12.79 -11.02
C ALA A 29 -20.23 12.67 -9.50
N HIS A 30 -21.49 12.40 -9.11
CA HIS A 30 -21.88 12.18 -7.71
C HIS A 30 -21.14 11.00 -7.08
N LYS A 31 -21.05 9.87 -7.79
CA LYS A 31 -20.30 8.68 -7.32
C LYS A 31 -18.82 8.97 -7.06
N LYS A 32 -18.19 9.75 -7.93
CA LYS A 32 -16.76 10.10 -7.81
C LYS A 32 -16.50 11.10 -6.70
N GLU A 33 -17.38 12.08 -6.50
CA GLU A 33 -17.26 13.10 -5.45
C GLU A 33 -17.52 12.50 -4.06
N ALA A 34 -18.55 11.65 -3.94
CA ALA A 34 -18.86 10.94 -2.71
C ALA A 34 -17.94 9.73 -2.44
N GLY A 35 -17.15 9.30 -3.43
CA GLY A 35 -16.33 8.09 -3.34
C GLY A 35 -17.16 6.80 -3.15
N GLN A 36 -18.40 6.78 -3.63
CA GLN A 36 -19.35 5.69 -3.44
C GLN A 36 -19.06 4.53 -4.40
N PHE A 37 -18.43 3.49 -3.87
CA PHE A 37 -18.26 2.19 -4.55
C PHE A 37 -18.97 1.12 -3.73
N PHE A 38 -20.04 0.55 -4.28
CA PHE A 38 -20.82 -0.48 -3.59
C PHE A 38 -20.07 -1.81 -3.59
N THR A 39 -19.97 -2.43 -2.41
CA THR A 39 -19.37 -3.75 -2.22
C THR A 39 -20.32 -4.83 -2.75
N SER A 40 -19.78 -5.84 -3.46
CA SER A 40 -20.56 -7.00 -3.87
C SER A 40 -20.95 -7.86 -2.67
N LYS A 41 -22.05 -8.60 -2.76
CA LYS A 41 -22.45 -9.55 -1.71
C LYS A 41 -21.36 -10.57 -1.43
N GLN A 42 -20.64 -11.04 -2.46
CA GLN A 42 -19.58 -12.03 -2.30
C GLN A 42 -18.43 -11.51 -1.42
N ILE A 43 -17.99 -10.26 -1.62
CA ILE A 43 -16.98 -9.62 -0.76
C ILE A 43 -17.56 -9.40 0.65
N ALA A 44 -18.81 -8.93 0.76
CA ALA A 44 -19.46 -8.66 2.04
C ALA A 44 -19.59 -9.94 2.89
N ASP A 45 -20.03 -11.04 2.29
CA ASP A 45 -20.13 -12.35 2.95
C ASP A 45 -18.75 -12.82 3.42
N TYR A 46 -17.71 -12.67 2.59
CA TYR A 46 -16.35 -13.04 2.95
C TYR A 46 -15.81 -12.21 4.13
N MET A 47 -15.98 -10.89 4.10
CA MET A 47 -15.62 -10.00 5.22
C MET A 47 -16.41 -10.34 6.49
N GLY A 48 -17.73 -10.51 6.37
CA GLY A 48 -18.60 -10.89 7.48
C GLY A 48 -18.22 -12.24 8.09
N SER A 49 -17.75 -13.18 7.25
CA SER A 49 -17.27 -14.49 7.68
C SER A 49 -16.03 -14.44 8.59
N TRP A 50 -15.35 -13.31 8.71
CA TRP A 50 -14.22 -13.17 9.63
C TRP A 50 -14.66 -12.86 11.06
N GLY A 51 -15.90 -12.38 11.25
CA GLY A 51 -16.48 -12.16 12.57
C GLY A 51 -16.89 -13.47 13.26
N SER A 52 -16.77 -13.48 14.59
CA SER A 52 -17.29 -14.55 15.45
C SER A 52 -17.71 -13.98 16.80
N SER A 53 -18.99 -14.15 17.19
CA SER A 53 -19.48 -13.63 18.48
C SER A 53 -19.16 -14.58 19.62
N LYS A 54 -18.57 -14.02 20.68
CA LYS A 54 -18.40 -14.68 21.99
C LYS A 54 -19.44 -14.22 23.02
N SER A 55 -20.37 -13.34 22.64
CA SER A 55 -21.35 -12.69 23.52
C SER A 55 -22.78 -12.87 23.01
N ASP A 56 -23.75 -12.84 23.91
CA ASP A 56 -25.17 -12.81 23.57
C ASP A 56 -25.64 -11.41 23.12
N LYS A 57 -24.84 -10.37 23.38
CA LYS A 57 -25.09 -9.00 22.93
C LYS A 57 -23.83 -8.43 22.29
N VAL A 58 -23.99 -7.86 21.09
CA VAL A 58 -22.89 -7.24 20.34
C VAL A 58 -23.25 -5.85 19.87
N SER A 59 -22.24 -5.00 19.78
CA SER A 59 -22.31 -3.65 19.23
C SER A 59 -21.47 -3.59 17.96
N ILE A 60 -22.08 -3.13 16.87
CA ILE A 60 -21.50 -3.05 15.53
C ILE A 60 -21.55 -1.61 15.05
N LEU A 61 -20.43 -1.14 14.49
CA LEU A 61 -20.30 0.13 13.81
C LEU A 61 -19.94 -0.07 12.34
N ASP A 62 -20.63 0.65 11.45
CA ASP A 62 -20.27 0.78 10.04
C ASP A 62 -20.10 2.27 9.69
N PRO A 63 -18.85 2.76 9.69
CA PRO A 63 -18.50 4.18 9.52
C PRO A 63 -18.89 4.82 8.19
N GLY A 64 -19.14 4.02 7.16
CA GLY A 64 -19.45 4.47 5.81
C GLY A 64 -20.33 3.43 5.15
N CYS A 65 -21.56 3.31 5.66
CA CYS A 65 -22.34 2.09 5.50
C CYS A 65 -22.95 1.91 4.11
N GLY A 66 -23.15 2.98 3.35
CA GLY A 66 -23.91 2.90 2.11
C GLY A 66 -25.30 2.32 2.37
N THR A 67 -25.62 1.19 1.73
CA THR A 67 -26.87 0.44 1.95
C THR A 67 -26.80 -0.56 3.12
N ALA A 68 -25.74 -0.54 3.94
CA ALA A 68 -25.46 -1.46 5.04
C ALA A 68 -25.26 -2.93 4.62
N ILE A 69 -24.73 -3.18 3.41
CA ILE A 69 -24.45 -4.55 2.94
C ILE A 69 -23.42 -5.27 3.82
N LEU A 70 -22.35 -4.59 4.26
CA LEU A 70 -21.30 -5.16 5.10
C LEU A 70 -21.82 -5.48 6.50
N SER A 71 -22.51 -4.52 7.12
CA SER A 71 -23.21 -4.73 8.39
C SER A 71 -24.16 -5.92 8.34
N SER A 72 -24.96 -6.01 7.27
CA SER A 72 -25.93 -7.11 7.06
C SER A 72 -25.22 -8.46 6.96
N ALA A 73 -24.17 -8.56 6.14
CA ALA A 73 -23.41 -9.79 5.95
C ALA A 73 -22.68 -10.25 7.22
N LEU A 74 -22.12 -9.31 8.00
CA LEU A 74 -21.52 -9.62 9.31
C LEU A 74 -22.58 -10.18 10.26
N ILE A 75 -23.73 -9.50 10.39
CA ILE A 75 -24.81 -9.93 11.29
C ILE A 75 -25.36 -11.31 10.89
N GLU A 76 -25.57 -11.56 9.59
CA GLU A 76 -25.93 -12.89 9.08
C GLU A 76 -24.91 -13.95 9.50
N SER A 77 -23.62 -13.66 9.37
CA SER A 77 -22.55 -14.58 9.78
C SER A 77 -22.57 -14.84 11.28
N LEU A 78 -22.73 -13.81 12.10
CA LEU A 78 -22.76 -13.93 13.56
C LEU A 78 -23.95 -14.77 14.02
N VAL A 79 -25.14 -14.54 13.46
CA VAL A 79 -26.35 -15.32 13.77
C VAL A 79 -26.18 -16.79 13.38
N ASN A 80 -25.59 -17.07 12.21
CA ASN A 80 -25.39 -18.44 11.75
C ASN A 80 -24.33 -19.21 12.56
N LYS A 81 -23.32 -18.51 13.10
CA LYS A 81 -22.22 -19.12 13.86
C LYS A 81 -22.45 -19.16 15.36
N SER A 82 -23.28 -18.27 15.90
CA SER A 82 -23.45 -18.11 17.35
C SER A 82 -24.92 -18.26 17.74
N PRO A 83 -25.34 -19.45 18.20
CA PRO A 83 -26.71 -19.66 18.70
C PRO A 83 -27.00 -18.89 19.99
N LEU A 84 -25.98 -18.28 20.62
CA LEU A 84 -26.10 -17.49 21.83
C LEU A 84 -26.50 -16.04 21.57
N LEU A 85 -26.38 -15.55 20.33
CA LEU A 85 -26.65 -14.14 20.00
C LEU A 85 -28.14 -13.82 20.20
N LYS A 86 -28.43 -12.84 21.06
CA LYS A 86 -29.78 -12.38 21.41
C LYS A 86 -30.04 -10.92 21.06
N ALA A 87 -29.01 -10.08 21.01
CA ALA A 87 -29.19 -8.67 20.64
C ALA A 87 -28.01 -8.09 19.86
N VAL A 88 -28.35 -7.21 18.91
CA VAL A 88 -27.41 -6.43 18.12
C VAL A 88 -27.73 -4.94 18.29
N LYS A 89 -26.73 -4.16 18.68
CA LYS A 89 -26.75 -2.69 18.57
C LYS A 89 -25.97 -2.28 17.33
N LEU A 90 -26.64 -1.74 16.33
CA LEU A 90 -26.05 -1.35 15.04
C LEU A 90 -26.00 0.18 14.92
N THR A 91 -24.82 0.74 14.72
CA THR A 91 -24.61 2.16 14.43
C THR A 91 -24.08 2.33 13.01
N LEU A 92 -24.74 3.16 12.22
CA LEU A 92 -24.50 3.35 10.80
C LEU A 92 -24.24 4.82 10.51
N PHE A 93 -23.19 5.13 9.77
CA PHE A 93 -22.89 6.49 9.30
C PHE A 93 -23.03 6.57 7.78
N GLU A 94 -23.85 7.51 7.31
CA GLU A 94 -24.04 7.82 5.89
C GLU A 94 -24.32 9.31 5.72
N THR A 95 -23.57 9.97 4.84
CA THR A 95 -23.69 11.42 4.60
C THR A 95 -24.59 11.76 3.41
N ASP A 96 -24.87 10.80 2.53
CA ASP A 96 -25.72 10.99 1.36
C ASP A 96 -27.20 10.95 1.74
N GLU A 97 -27.83 12.12 1.78
CA GLU A 97 -29.24 12.28 2.15
C GLU A 97 -30.18 11.48 1.25
N ALA A 98 -29.83 11.30 -0.04
CA ALA A 98 -30.64 10.56 -0.99
C ALA A 98 -30.56 9.05 -0.77
N LEU A 99 -29.49 8.56 -0.13
CA LEU A 99 -29.32 7.14 0.20
C LEU A 99 -30.00 6.74 1.52
N ILE A 100 -30.20 7.69 2.44
CA ILE A 100 -30.81 7.43 3.76
C ILE A 100 -32.17 6.69 3.67
N PRO A 101 -33.13 7.06 2.80
CA PRO A 101 -34.40 6.33 2.68
C PRO A 101 -34.22 4.88 2.22
N GLU A 102 -33.22 4.62 1.38
CA GLU A 102 -32.90 3.29 0.88
C GLU A 102 -32.23 2.43 1.98
N LEU A 103 -31.28 3.02 2.71
CA LEU A 103 -30.69 2.43 3.92
C LEU A 103 -31.77 2.03 4.95
N GLN A 104 -32.75 2.90 5.20
CA GLN A 104 -33.88 2.62 6.09
C GLN A 104 -34.76 1.44 5.62
N LYS A 105 -34.83 1.15 4.33
CA LYS A 105 -35.52 -0.07 3.84
C LYS A 105 -34.73 -1.31 4.22
N VAL A 106 -33.40 -1.27 4.04
CA VAL A 106 -32.52 -2.40 4.37
C VAL A 106 -32.52 -2.68 5.86
N THR A 107 -32.39 -1.66 6.72
CA THR A 107 -32.38 -1.87 8.19
C THR A 107 -33.71 -2.39 8.72
N ARG A 108 -34.84 -1.96 8.16
CA ARG A 108 -36.16 -2.55 8.46
C ARG A 108 -36.27 -4.00 8.04
N PHE A 109 -35.71 -4.35 6.88
CA PHE A 109 -35.66 -5.74 6.41
C PHE A 109 -34.80 -6.61 7.33
N LEU A 110 -33.61 -6.12 7.69
CA LEU A 110 -32.70 -6.77 8.63
C LEU A 110 -33.36 -6.97 10.02
N SER A 111 -34.03 -5.95 10.55
CA SER A 111 -34.78 -6.03 11.81
C SER A 111 -35.82 -7.16 11.76
N LYS A 112 -36.60 -7.24 10.67
CA LYS A 112 -37.57 -8.31 10.50
C LYS A 112 -36.90 -9.69 10.43
N TRP A 113 -35.85 -9.82 9.62
CA TRP A 113 -35.13 -11.08 9.43
C TRP A 113 -34.52 -11.61 10.75
N LEU A 114 -34.06 -10.71 11.61
CA LEU A 114 -33.56 -11.03 12.96
C LEU A 114 -34.67 -11.39 13.94
N SER A 115 -35.81 -10.70 13.90
CA SER A 115 -36.94 -10.99 14.79
C SER A 115 -37.50 -12.41 14.58
N GLU A 116 -37.53 -12.89 13.33
CA GLU A 116 -37.92 -14.29 13.00
C GLU A 116 -36.92 -15.33 13.55
N ARG A 117 -35.77 -14.89 14.06
CA ARG A 117 -34.71 -15.71 14.66
C ARG A 117 -34.51 -15.43 16.14
N GLY A 118 -35.38 -14.64 16.76
CA GLY A 118 -35.32 -14.32 18.19
C GLY A 118 -34.14 -13.40 18.57
N VAL A 119 -33.64 -12.58 17.63
CA VAL A 119 -32.56 -11.62 17.88
C VAL A 119 -33.10 -10.19 17.82
N ASP A 120 -32.90 -9.43 18.88
CA ASP A 120 -33.29 -8.02 18.95
C ASP A 120 -32.30 -7.13 18.19
N LEU A 121 -32.82 -6.16 17.43
CA LEU A 121 -31.99 -5.16 16.74
C LEU A 121 -32.33 -3.74 17.20
N THR A 122 -31.34 -3.05 17.75
CA THR A 122 -31.39 -1.59 17.96
C THR A 122 -30.52 -0.92 16.90
N THR A 123 -31.11 -0.05 16.07
CA THR A 123 -30.37 0.64 15.00
C THR A 123 -30.30 2.15 15.24
N ARG A 124 -29.12 2.74 15.06
CA ARG A 124 -28.88 4.19 15.03
C ARG A 124 -28.28 4.57 13.68
N ILE A 125 -28.98 5.39 12.89
CA ILE A 125 -28.47 5.95 11.64
C ILE A 125 -28.04 7.40 11.91
N CYS A 126 -26.77 7.71 11.65
CA CYS A 126 -26.18 9.03 11.83
C CYS A 126 -25.93 9.67 10.47
N GLN A 127 -26.65 10.75 10.19
CA GLN A 127 -26.48 11.57 8.99
C GLN A 127 -25.46 12.69 9.24
N SER A 128 -24.25 12.32 9.66
CA SER A 128 -23.15 13.25 9.94
C SER A 128 -21.82 12.66 9.48
N ASP A 129 -20.78 13.50 9.37
CA ASP A 129 -19.44 13.05 9.01
C ASP A 129 -18.83 12.25 10.16
N PHE A 130 -18.53 10.97 9.91
CA PHE A 130 -18.00 10.04 10.90
C PHE A 130 -16.74 10.56 11.62
N ILE A 131 -15.81 11.20 10.90
CA ILE A 131 -14.55 11.68 11.48
C ILE A 131 -14.79 12.87 12.39
N LEU A 132 -15.67 13.79 11.99
CA LEU A 132 -15.97 14.98 12.79
C LEU A 132 -16.77 14.62 14.05
N GLU A 133 -17.80 13.77 13.91
CA GLU A 133 -18.63 13.30 15.03
C GLU A 133 -17.78 12.62 16.11
N ASN A 134 -16.80 11.80 15.69
CA ASN A 134 -15.94 11.03 16.59
C ASN A 134 -14.60 11.71 16.88
N SER A 135 -14.46 13.01 16.62
CA SER A 135 -13.17 13.73 16.78
C SER A 135 -12.64 13.76 18.22
N SER A 136 -13.49 13.48 19.22
CA SER A 136 -13.11 13.39 20.63
C SER A 136 -12.11 12.27 20.93
N VAL A 137 -12.02 11.22 20.08
CA VAL A 137 -11.07 10.10 20.28
C VAL A 137 -9.60 10.54 20.27
N PHE A 138 -9.29 11.69 19.66
CA PHE A 138 -7.94 12.28 19.63
C PHE A 138 -7.68 13.25 20.80
N ARG A 139 -8.66 13.47 21.68
CA ARG A 139 -8.58 14.40 22.82
C ARG A 139 -8.55 13.69 24.18
N THR A 140 -8.42 12.37 24.18
CA THR A 140 -8.36 11.54 25.40
C THR A 140 -7.18 11.99 26.28
N GLY A 141 -7.50 12.50 27.48
CA GLY A 141 -6.53 13.06 28.43
C GLY A 141 -6.64 14.57 28.70
N SER A 142 -7.50 15.30 27.99
CA SER A 142 -7.86 16.67 28.37
C SER A 142 -8.81 16.66 29.56
N LEU A 143 -8.51 17.46 30.60
CA LEU A 143 -9.33 17.68 31.81
C LEU A 143 -10.80 18.10 31.51
N PHE A 144 -11.14 18.38 30.25
CA PHE A 144 -12.43 18.89 29.78
C PHE A 144 -13.24 17.88 28.93
N VAL A 145 -12.81 16.63 28.78
CA VAL A 145 -13.60 15.61 28.05
C VAL A 145 -14.46 14.83 29.04
N THR A 146 -15.74 15.19 29.11
CA THR A 146 -16.74 14.60 30.04
C THR A 146 -17.63 13.53 29.41
N SER A 147 -17.55 13.30 28.09
CA SER A 147 -18.38 12.31 27.39
C SER A 147 -17.67 10.95 27.29
N GLU A 148 -18.30 9.89 27.79
CA GLU A 148 -17.86 8.52 27.53
C GLU A 148 -17.79 8.26 26.02
N ILE A 149 -16.65 7.74 25.55
CA ILE A 149 -16.47 7.36 24.15
C ILE A 149 -17.18 6.01 23.95
N GLU A 150 -18.17 5.98 23.07
CA GLU A 150 -18.85 4.74 22.71
C GLU A 150 -17.91 3.82 21.92
N CYS A 151 -17.67 2.61 22.43
CA CYS A 151 -16.83 1.61 21.79
C CYS A 151 -17.63 0.39 21.31
N TYR A 152 -17.13 -0.28 20.29
CA TYR A 152 -17.82 -1.35 19.55
C TYR A 152 -17.09 -2.69 19.60
N ASP A 153 -17.86 -3.79 19.54
CA ASP A 153 -17.33 -5.16 19.43
C ASP A 153 -16.87 -5.45 18.00
N TYR A 154 -17.57 -4.91 17.01
CA TYR A 154 -17.16 -5.01 15.60
C TYR A 154 -17.23 -3.65 14.92
N ILE A 155 -16.22 -3.37 14.10
CA ILE A 155 -16.27 -2.27 13.15
C ILE A 155 -15.98 -2.83 11.77
N ILE A 156 -16.95 -2.77 10.86
CA ILE A 156 -16.82 -3.29 9.50
C ILE A 156 -17.07 -2.18 8.49
N SER A 157 -16.20 -2.02 7.49
CA SER A 157 -16.37 -0.93 6.52
C SER A 157 -15.67 -1.11 5.18
N ASN A 158 -16.28 -0.52 4.16
CA ASN A 158 -15.65 -0.12 2.90
C ASN A 158 -15.67 1.42 2.86
N PRO A 159 -14.67 2.09 3.47
CA PRO A 159 -14.68 3.55 3.56
C PRO A 159 -14.50 4.19 2.17
N PRO A 160 -14.83 5.48 1.99
CA PRO A 160 -14.60 6.18 0.73
C PRO A 160 -13.10 6.32 0.39
N TYR A 161 -12.75 6.36 -0.89
CA TYR A 161 -11.35 6.44 -1.36
C TYR A 161 -11.06 7.73 -2.14
N PHE A 162 -10.67 8.79 -1.44
CA PHE A 162 -10.20 10.03 -2.07
C PHE A 162 -9.22 10.79 -1.19
N LYS A 163 -8.39 11.60 -1.83
CA LYS A 163 -7.44 12.47 -1.14
C LYS A 163 -8.14 13.75 -0.72
N ILE A 164 -7.81 14.24 0.48
CA ILE A 164 -8.27 15.54 0.98
C ILE A 164 -7.07 16.47 1.20
N SER A 165 -7.31 17.77 1.28
CA SER A 165 -6.24 18.73 1.59
C SER A 165 -5.87 18.66 3.08
N LYS A 166 -4.68 19.15 3.44
CA LYS A 166 -4.27 19.27 4.85
C LYS A 166 -5.14 20.24 5.65
N SER A 167 -5.81 21.18 4.97
CA SER A 167 -6.69 22.17 5.59
C SER A 167 -8.13 21.70 5.72
N ASP A 168 -8.48 20.52 5.20
CA ASP A 168 -9.79 19.91 5.41
C ASP A 168 -10.03 19.69 6.90
N LYS A 169 -11.21 20.03 7.41
CA LYS A 169 -11.56 19.92 8.84
C LYS A 169 -11.29 18.52 9.38
N ARG A 170 -11.52 17.48 8.58
CA ARG A 170 -11.30 16.07 8.95
C ARG A 170 -9.82 15.75 9.11
N ALA A 171 -8.98 16.28 8.23
CA ALA A 171 -7.53 16.17 8.35
C ALA A 171 -7.00 16.94 9.58
N VAL A 172 -7.58 18.10 9.88
CA VAL A 172 -7.19 18.93 11.03
C VAL A 172 -7.53 18.25 12.36
N VAL A 173 -8.73 17.68 12.51
CA VAL A 173 -9.10 16.98 13.75
C VAL A 173 -8.32 15.67 13.94
N ALA A 174 -7.96 15.00 12.85
CA ALA A 174 -7.19 13.76 12.84
C ALA A 174 -5.71 13.98 12.52
N LYS A 175 -5.14 15.14 12.88
CA LYS A 175 -3.78 15.56 12.51
C LYS A 175 -2.70 14.53 12.86
N ASP A 176 -2.88 13.76 13.93
CA ASP A 176 -1.94 12.73 14.39
C ASP A 176 -1.81 11.57 13.39
N LEU A 177 -2.80 11.38 12.51
CA LEU A 177 -2.80 10.38 11.44
C LEU A 177 -2.22 10.93 10.13
N VAL A 178 -2.00 12.24 10.02
CA VAL A 178 -1.77 12.92 8.74
C VAL A 178 -0.29 13.28 8.57
N HIS A 179 0.32 12.75 7.51
CA HIS A 179 1.60 13.23 7.00
C HIS A 179 1.48 13.50 5.49
N GLY A 180 1.78 14.73 5.06
CA GLY A 180 1.59 15.10 3.64
C GLY A 180 0.10 15.17 3.26
N GLN A 181 -0.29 14.67 2.09
CA GLN A 181 -1.68 14.69 1.63
C GLN A 181 -2.40 13.40 2.07
N PRO A 182 -3.37 13.48 3.01
CA PRO A 182 -4.04 12.28 3.52
C PRO A 182 -5.08 11.74 2.53
N ASN A 183 -5.33 10.43 2.65
CA ASN A 183 -6.48 9.77 2.04
C ASN A 183 -7.55 9.56 3.12
N ILE A 184 -8.81 9.80 2.81
CA ILE A 184 -9.90 9.74 3.79
C ILE A 184 -10.04 8.35 4.43
N TYR A 185 -9.80 7.26 3.69
CA TYR A 185 -9.93 5.90 4.24
C TYR A 185 -8.99 5.64 5.42
N SER A 186 -7.78 6.22 5.43
CA SER A 186 -6.85 6.01 6.54
C SER A 186 -7.31 6.75 7.81
N LEU A 187 -8.05 7.85 7.66
CA LEU A 187 -8.67 8.52 8.80
C LEU A 187 -9.81 7.67 9.37
N PHE A 188 -10.62 7.06 8.50
CA PHE A 188 -11.68 6.13 8.91
C PHE A 188 -11.11 4.95 9.69
N MET A 189 -10.04 4.32 9.19
CA MET A 189 -9.35 3.24 9.89
C MET A 189 -8.80 3.67 11.25
N GLY A 190 -8.14 4.84 11.32
CA GLY A 190 -7.51 5.31 12.55
C GLY A 190 -8.51 5.72 13.63
N VAL A 191 -9.62 6.38 13.26
CA VAL A 191 -10.73 6.67 14.20
C VAL A 191 -11.38 5.36 14.66
N SER A 192 -11.66 4.44 13.73
CA SER A 192 -12.25 3.14 14.05
C SER A 192 -11.38 2.33 15.01
N ALA A 193 -10.06 2.32 14.82
CA ALA A 193 -9.14 1.64 15.73
C ALA A 193 -9.22 2.16 17.19
N LYS A 194 -9.59 3.43 17.39
CA LYS A 194 -9.79 4.03 18.72
C LYS A 194 -11.17 3.74 19.33
N LEU A 195 -12.16 3.43 18.50
CA LEU A 195 -13.54 3.08 18.90
C LEU A 195 -13.73 1.57 19.14
N LEU A 196 -12.68 0.76 19.08
CA LEU A 196 -12.77 -0.66 19.40
C LEU A 196 -12.74 -0.91 20.91
N LYS A 197 -13.61 -1.82 21.36
CA LYS A 197 -13.48 -2.44 22.69
C LYS A 197 -12.20 -3.30 22.79
N PRO A 198 -11.72 -3.63 24.00
CA PRO A 198 -10.50 -4.45 24.20
C PRO A 198 -10.47 -5.79 23.46
N ASP A 199 -11.64 -6.42 23.23
CA ASP A 199 -11.76 -7.68 22.49
C ASP A 199 -12.42 -7.48 21.12
N GLY A 200 -12.51 -6.22 20.67
CA GLY A 200 -13.19 -5.84 19.44
C GLY A 200 -12.38 -6.16 18.18
N GLU A 201 -13.10 -6.34 17.08
CA GLU A 201 -12.54 -6.67 15.77
C GLU A 201 -12.86 -5.57 14.75
N LEU A 202 -11.83 -5.14 14.02
CA LEU A 202 -11.94 -4.22 12.89
C LEU A 202 -11.75 -5.00 11.60
N ILE A 203 -12.72 -4.91 10.67
CA ILE A 203 -12.73 -5.62 9.39
C ILE A 203 -12.92 -4.61 8.26
N PHE A 204 -11.88 -4.33 7.48
CA PHE A 204 -11.90 -3.25 6.49
C PHE A 204 -11.46 -3.74 5.12
N ILE A 205 -12.11 -3.28 4.07
CA ILE A 205 -11.57 -3.34 2.71
C ILE A 205 -11.03 -1.96 2.33
N THR A 206 -9.74 -1.87 1.98
CA THR A 206 -9.05 -0.60 1.70
C THR A 206 -7.95 -0.77 0.66
N PRO A 207 -7.49 0.31 0.02
CA PRO A 207 -6.29 0.27 -0.82
C PRO A 207 -5.06 -0.15 0.00
N ARG A 208 -4.25 -1.06 -0.55
CA ARG A 208 -2.98 -1.53 0.02
C ARG A 208 -1.98 -0.41 0.28
N SER A 209 -2.17 0.78 -0.32
CA SER A 209 -1.20 1.87 -0.28
C SER A 209 -0.81 2.34 1.13
N PHE A 210 -1.61 2.04 2.17
CA PHE A 210 -1.25 2.39 3.54
C PHE A 210 -0.05 1.60 4.08
N ALA A 211 0.23 0.41 3.52
CA ALA A 211 1.27 -0.51 3.99
C ALA A 211 2.68 0.09 3.93
N ALA A 212 2.90 1.07 3.04
CA ALA A 212 4.19 1.72 2.85
C ALA A 212 4.06 3.20 2.47
N GLY A 213 5.18 3.84 2.14
CA GLY A 213 5.22 5.23 1.71
C GLY A 213 5.08 6.26 2.84
N ASN A 214 5.60 7.46 2.58
CA ASN A 214 5.65 8.54 3.55
C ASN A 214 4.28 9.13 3.90
N TYR A 215 3.33 9.14 2.97
CA TYR A 215 2.00 9.73 3.23
C TYR A 215 1.22 8.99 4.32
N PHE A 216 1.49 7.70 4.50
CA PHE A 216 0.83 6.86 5.50
C PHE A 216 1.70 6.56 6.72
N LYS A 217 2.89 7.18 6.84
CA LYS A 217 3.81 6.95 7.97
C LYS A 217 3.16 7.28 9.32
N ALA A 218 2.63 8.49 9.46
CA ALA A 218 1.95 8.92 10.69
C ALA A 218 0.74 8.01 11.01
N PHE A 219 -0.06 7.68 10.00
CA PHE A 219 -1.15 6.71 10.14
C PHE A 219 -0.67 5.36 10.68
N ARG A 220 0.35 4.73 10.07
CA ARG A 220 0.87 3.42 10.52
C ARG A 220 1.40 3.47 11.96
N GLN A 221 2.04 4.57 12.35
CA GLN A 221 2.53 4.77 13.72
C GLN A 221 1.41 4.74 14.75
N VAL A 222 0.29 5.42 14.47
CA VAL A 222 -0.87 5.43 15.38
C VAL A 222 -1.68 4.13 15.27
N PHE A 223 -1.97 3.66 14.05
CA PHE A 223 -2.80 2.49 13.80
C PHE A 223 -2.19 1.23 14.44
N PHE A 224 -0.91 0.95 14.22
CA PHE A 224 -0.26 -0.24 14.81
C PHE A 224 0.09 -0.08 16.30
N LYS A 225 -0.09 1.10 16.88
CA LYS A 225 -0.08 1.28 18.34
C LYS A 225 -1.44 0.88 18.94
N ASP A 226 -2.53 1.19 18.22
CA ASP A 226 -3.89 0.99 18.71
C ASP A 226 -4.44 -0.41 18.41
N VAL A 227 -3.95 -1.11 17.38
CA VAL A 227 -4.40 -2.45 16.99
C VAL A 227 -3.26 -3.32 16.44
N SER A 228 -3.44 -4.64 16.51
CA SER A 228 -2.61 -5.65 15.86
C SER A 228 -3.39 -6.32 14.72
N LEU A 229 -2.74 -6.57 13.58
CA LEU A 229 -3.35 -7.33 12.49
C LEU A 229 -3.51 -8.80 12.86
N ALA A 230 -4.64 -9.38 12.52
CA ALA A 230 -4.95 -10.80 12.68
C ALA A 230 -5.04 -11.52 11.33
N ALA A 231 -5.57 -10.85 10.31
CA ALA A 231 -5.67 -11.41 8.96
C ALA A 231 -5.58 -10.36 7.86
N ILE A 232 -5.12 -10.78 6.67
CA ILE A 232 -5.09 -9.98 5.44
C ILE A 232 -5.56 -10.87 4.28
N HIS A 233 -6.43 -10.36 3.42
CA HIS A 233 -6.79 -10.99 2.15
C HIS A 233 -6.24 -10.17 0.98
N ILE A 234 -5.65 -10.86 0.00
CA ILE A 234 -5.09 -10.29 -1.21
C ILE A 234 -5.81 -10.88 -2.43
N PHE A 235 -6.10 -10.02 -3.40
CA PHE A 235 -6.60 -10.41 -4.71
C PHE A 235 -5.48 -10.33 -5.75
N GLU A 236 -5.14 -11.43 -6.43
CA GLU A 236 -4.02 -11.46 -7.39
C GLU A 236 -4.34 -10.72 -8.69
N SER A 237 -5.57 -10.81 -9.19
CA SER A 237 -5.99 -10.16 -10.43
C SER A 237 -6.78 -8.87 -10.16
N ARG A 238 -6.19 -7.72 -10.49
CA ARG A 238 -6.81 -6.39 -10.36
C ARG A 238 -7.99 -6.17 -11.34
N ASN A 239 -7.99 -6.83 -12.50
CA ASN A 239 -8.94 -6.54 -13.59
C ASN A 239 -10.36 -7.09 -13.37
N LYS A 240 -10.66 -7.73 -12.23
CA LYS A 240 -11.95 -8.42 -12.02
C LYS A 240 -12.75 -7.95 -10.80
N MET A 241 -12.18 -7.13 -9.91
CA MET A 241 -12.83 -6.73 -8.64
C MET A 241 -13.82 -5.57 -8.74
N PHE A 242 -13.67 -4.72 -9.75
CA PHE A 242 -14.59 -3.61 -10.01
C PHE A 242 -14.72 -3.45 -11.52
N LYS A 243 -15.31 -4.45 -12.20
CA LYS A 243 -15.45 -4.43 -13.67
C LYS A 243 -16.14 -3.17 -14.22
N ASN A 244 -16.86 -2.43 -13.37
CA ASN A 244 -17.59 -1.23 -13.76
C ASN A 244 -16.86 0.08 -13.47
N ASP A 245 -15.74 0.06 -12.73
CA ASP A 245 -15.06 1.29 -12.31
C ASP A 245 -13.56 1.17 -12.60
N ASN A 246 -13.04 2.10 -13.42
CA ASN A 246 -11.63 2.20 -13.85
C ASN A 246 -10.65 2.53 -12.70
N VAL A 247 -10.79 1.90 -11.53
CA VAL A 247 -10.00 2.16 -10.32
C VAL A 247 -8.81 1.19 -10.29
N LEU A 248 -7.65 1.69 -10.70
CA LEU A 248 -6.35 0.99 -10.73
C LEU A 248 -5.73 0.78 -9.32
N GLN A 249 -6.52 0.58 -8.27
CA GLN A 249 -6.01 0.42 -6.89
C GLN A 249 -6.16 -1.03 -6.42
N GLU A 250 -5.08 -1.60 -5.87
CA GLU A 250 -5.09 -2.93 -5.23
C GLU A 250 -5.75 -2.79 -3.86
N ASN A 251 -6.99 -3.25 -3.74
CA ASN A 251 -7.68 -3.32 -2.46
C ASN A 251 -7.33 -4.63 -1.75
N ILE A 252 -7.18 -4.55 -0.43
CA ILE A 252 -6.99 -5.68 0.47
C ILE A 252 -8.07 -5.64 1.54
N ILE A 253 -8.42 -6.81 2.07
CA ILE A 253 -9.26 -6.92 3.26
C ILE A 253 -8.35 -7.14 4.45
N ILE A 254 -8.54 -6.43 5.56
CA ILE A 254 -7.78 -6.63 6.79
C ILE A 254 -8.71 -6.91 7.96
N LYS A 255 -8.25 -7.77 8.88
CA LYS A 255 -8.80 -7.94 10.22
C LYS A 255 -7.75 -7.46 11.21
N ALA A 256 -8.13 -6.59 12.13
CA ALA A 256 -7.29 -6.14 13.23
C ALA A 256 -8.03 -6.24 14.56
N THR A 257 -7.31 -6.45 15.65
CA THR A 257 -7.87 -6.53 17.00
C THR A 257 -7.04 -5.68 17.96
N LYS A 258 -7.59 -5.33 19.12
CA LYS A 258 -6.85 -4.65 20.20
C LYS A 258 -5.83 -5.58 20.88
N GLN A 259 -6.11 -6.88 20.88
CA GLN A 259 -5.19 -7.91 21.36
C GLN A 259 -4.00 -8.07 20.42
N ILE A 260 -2.83 -8.39 20.99
CA ILE A 260 -1.63 -8.66 20.21
C ILE A 260 -1.80 -10.00 19.49
N ASN A 261 -1.57 -10.01 18.18
CA ASN A 261 -1.52 -11.22 17.38
C ASN A 261 -0.05 -11.54 17.10
N THR A 262 0.41 -12.72 17.52
CA THR A 262 1.78 -13.19 17.23
C THR A 262 1.92 -13.69 15.79
N GLN A 263 0.80 -14.05 15.15
CA GLN A 263 0.74 -14.48 13.76
C GLN A 263 -0.37 -13.74 13.01
N ILE A 264 -0.12 -13.50 11.71
CA ILE A 264 -1.07 -12.93 10.77
C ILE A 264 -1.42 -14.01 9.74
N LYS A 265 -2.72 -14.27 9.57
CA LYS A 265 -3.22 -15.12 8.48
C LYS A 265 -3.29 -14.31 7.19
N ILE A 266 -2.53 -14.69 6.16
CA ILE A 266 -2.67 -14.14 4.82
C ILE A 266 -3.44 -15.13 3.96
N THR A 267 -4.50 -14.65 3.32
CA THR A 267 -5.27 -15.41 2.35
C THR A 267 -5.17 -14.77 0.97
N THR A 268 -5.08 -15.58 -0.08
CA THR A 268 -4.94 -15.09 -1.46
C THR A 268 -5.97 -15.75 -2.37
N SER A 269 -6.64 -14.95 -3.21
CA SER A 269 -7.55 -15.41 -4.26
C SER A 269 -7.24 -14.74 -5.59
N GLU A 270 -7.51 -15.41 -6.72
CA GLU A 270 -7.34 -14.77 -8.03
C GLU A 270 -8.31 -13.60 -8.23
N CYS A 271 -9.54 -13.76 -7.76
CA CYS A 271 -10.65 -12.82 -7.92
C CYS A 271 -11.77 -13.14 -6.92
N GLU A 272 -12.85 -12.36 -6.94
CA GLU A 272 -14.01 -12.55 -6.05
C GLU A 272 -14.55 -13.99 -6.08
N GLN A 273 -14.61 -14.63 -7.26
CA GLN A 273 -15.07 -16.01 -7.40
C GLN A 273 -14.23 -17.01 -6.59
N GLY A 274 -12.95 -16.71 -6.36
CA GLY A 274 -12.03 -17.54 -5.58
C GLY A 274 -12.15 -17.36 -4.06
N LEU A 275 -12.97 -16.43 -3.56
CA LEU A 275 -13.16 -16.18 -2.12
C LEU A 275 -13.75 -17.36 -1.36
N THR A 276 -14.37 -18.32 -2.05
CA THR A 276 -14.91 -19.55 -1.46
C THR A 276 -13.82 -20.55 -1.05
N SER A 277 -12.66 -20.50 -1.70
CA SER A 277 -11.53 -21.41 -1.47
C SER A 277 -10.20 -20.68 -1.64
N PRO A 278 -9.90 -19.66 -0.81
CA PRO A 278 -8.64 -18.94 -0.90
C PRO A 278 -7.47 -19.83 -0.44
N THR A 279 -6.28 -19.58 -0.98
CA THR A 279 -5.05 -20.15 -0.41
C THR A 279 -4.78 -19.46 0.92
N GLU A 280 -4.32 -20.20 1.94
CA GLU A 280 -4.07 -19.67 3.28
C GLU A 280 -2.64 -19.94 3.72
N ARG A 281 -2.02 -18.94 4.37
CA ARG A 281 -0.68 -19.02 4.94
C ARG A 281 -0.63 -18.24 6.25
N PHE A 282 0.18 -18.70 7.20
CA PHE A 282 0.39 -18.03 8.48
C PHE A 282 1.82 -17.51 8.56
N PHE A 283 1.97 -16.28 9.03
CA PHE A 283 3.26 -15.64 9.19
C PHE A 283 3.39 -15.06 10.59
N ASP A 284 4.58 -15.16 11.17
CA ASP A 284 4.88 -14.44 12.41
C ASP A 284 4.78 -12.93 12.14
N THR A 285 4.14 -12.19 13.05
CA THR A 285 3.92 -10.75 12.89
C THR A 285 5.22 -9.99 12.68
N GLU A 286 6.29 -10.37 13.41
CA GLU A 286 7.62 -9.77 13.28
C GLU A 286 8.27 -10.06 11.91
N ALA A 287 7.86 -11.13 11.22
CA ALA A 287 8.29 -11.41 9.85
C ALA A 287 7.66 -10.44 8.84
N LEU A 288 6.48 -9.88 9.13
CA LEU A 288 5.76 -8.99 8.23
C LEU A 288 5.88 -7.51 8.57
N ILE A 289 6.13 -7.16 9.83
CA ILE A 289 6.23 -5.76 10.25
C ILE A 289 7.21 -5.62 11.42
N ASP A 290 8.14 -4.68 11.31
CA ASP A 290 8.97 -4.27 12.44
C ASP A 290 8.27 -3.11 13.18
N LEU A 291 7.60 -3.44 14.29
CA LEU A 291 6.89 -2.46 15.12
C LEU A 291 7.82 -1.47 15.83
N LYS A 292 9.11 -1.81 15.98
CA LYS A 292 10.14 -0.92 16.56
C LYS A 292 10.66 0.09 15.52
N SER A 293 10.54 -0.23 14.23
CA SER A 293 10.90 0.70 13.17
C SER A 293 10.05 1.98 13.22
N GLU A 294 10.65 3.10 12.83
CA GLU A 294 9.96 4.38 12.76
C GLU A 294 8.86 4.35 11.69
N ASP A 295 9.11 3.72 10.55
CA ASP A 295 8.24 3.74 9.38
C ASP A 295 7.14 2.68 9.40
N LYS A 296 7.32 1.60 10.19
CA LYS A 296 6.37 0.48 10.37
C LYS A 296 5.84 -0.07 9.06
N VAL A 297 6.71 -0.23 8.07
CA VAL A 297 6.33 -0.77 6.75
C VAL A 297 5.78 -2.18 6.94
N LEU A 298 4.60 -2.42 6.37
CA LEU A 298 3.94 -3.72 6.37
C LEU A 298 4.26 -4.45 5.07
N PHE A 299 4.95 -5.58 5.19
CA PHE A 299 5.20 -6.50 4.09
C PHE A 299 4.06 -7.50 4.00
N ILE A 300 3.53 -7.70 2.79
CA ILE A 300 2.38 -8.58 2.53
C ILE A 300 2.75 -9.52 1.37
N PRO A 301 3.42 -10.66 1.65
CA PRO A 301 3.78 -11.64 0.64
C PRO A 301 2.55 -12.42 0.17
N SER A 302 2.39 -12.61 -1.14
CA SER A 302 1.34 -13.48 -1.71
C SER A 302 1.80 -14.92 -1.98
N ASN A 303 3.12 -15.16 -2.01
CA ASN A 303 3.72 -16.45 -2.37
C ASN A 303 5.05 -16.71 -1.65
N GLU A 304 5.58 -17.92 -1.76
CA GLU A 304 6.83 -18.33 -1.10
C GLU A 304 8.07 -17.55 -1.58
N ASN A 305 8.11 -17.13 -2.85
CA ASN A 305 9.26 -16.40 -3.38
C ASN A 305 9.36 -15.00 -2.75
N GLU A 306 8.21 -14.34 -2.57
CA GLU A 306 8.12 -13.06 -1.86
C GLU A 306 8.55 -13.18 -0.40
N GLU A 307 8.16 -14.25 0.30
CA GLU A 307 8.60 -14.52 1.67
C GLU A 307 10.11 -14.74 1.75
N LYS A 308 10.67 -15.59 0.88
CA LYS A 308 12.12 -15.83 0.81
C LYS A 308 12.89 -14.54 0.55
N ALA A 309 12.36 -13.67 -0.32
CA ALA A 309 12.93 -12.35 -0.57
C ALA A 309 12.90 -11.49 0.70
N ILE A 310 11.77 -11.36 1.39
CA ILE A 310 11.69 -10.59 2.65
C ILE A 310 12.72 -11.08 3.67
N LYS A 311 12.84 -12.41 3.85
CA LYS A 311 13.79 -13.01 4.79
C LYS A 311 15.24 -12.70 4.42
N LEU A 312 15.59 -12.76 3.14
CA LEU A 312 16.92 -12.40 2.65
C LEU A 312 17.24 -10.92 2.87
N PHE A 313 16.33 -10.02 2.52
CA PHE A 313 16.57 -8.57 2.74
C PHE A 313 16.67 -8.22 4.22
N LYS A 314 15.94 -8.92 5.10
CA LYS A 314 16.05 -8.75 6.55
C LYS A 314 17.37 -9.24 7.14
N SER A 315 18.10 -10.14 6.47
CA SER A 315 19.43 -10.57 6.94
C SER A 315 20.52 -9.53 6.65
N TRP A 316 20.28 -8.62 5.70
CA TRP A 316 21.19 -7.53 5.39
C TRP A 316 21.03 -6.36 6.37
N LYS A 317 22.17 -5.84 6.84
CA LYS A 317 22.21 -4.78 7.84
C LYS A 317 22.27 -3.38 7.22
N ASN A 318 22.98 -3.28 6.09
CA ASN A 318 23.32 -2.00 5.46
C ASN A 318 22.22 -1.53 4.51
N ALA A 319 22.08 -0.23 4.35
CA ALA A 319 21.39 0.44 3.24
C ALA A 319 22.42 1.21 2.41
N LEU A 320 22.02 1.75 1.25
CA LEU A 320 22.92 2.56 0.42
C LEU A 320 23.53 3.75 1.19
N THR A 321 22.77 4.34 2.12
CA THR A 321 23.21 5.48 2.94
C THR A 321 24.41 5.13 3.81
N ASP A 322 24.54 3.88 4.24
CA ASP A 322 25.68 3.41 5.06
C ASP A 322 26.98 3.38 4.25
N TYR A 323 26.89 3.38 2.91
CA TYR A 323 28.03 3.49 1.99
C TYR A 323 28.26 4.92 1.49
N ASN A 324 27.63 5.92 2.10
CA ASN A 324 27.56 7.30 1.61
C ASN A 324 27.02 7.39 0.17
N ILE A 325 26.04 6.53 -0.17
CA ILE A 325 25.32 6.55 -1.44
C ILE A 325 23.88 6.97 -1.16
N ASN A 326 23.39 7.98 -1.86
CA ASN A 326 22.09 8.58 -1.61
C ASN A 326 21.21 8.54 -2.85
N ILE A 327 19.89 8.53 -2.64
CA ILE A 327 18.88 8.56 -3.70
C ILE A 327 18.13 9.88 -3.63
N SER A 328 17.96 10.54 -4.75
CA SER A 328 17.25 11.80 -4.86
C SER A 328 16.26 11.75 -6.00
N THR A 329 15.31 12.69 -6.00
CA THR A 329 14.34 12.85 -7.09
C THR A 329 14.84 13.91 -8.06
N GLY A 330 14.61 13.69 -9.36
CA GLY A 330 14.93 14.62 -10.43
C GLY A 330 14.42 16.03 -10.08
N PRO A 331 15.30 17.04 -10.07
CA PRO A 331 14.95 18.39 -9.66
C PRO A 331 14.09 19.15 -10.69
N VAL A 332 14.10 18.75 -11.96
CA VAL A 332 13.37 19.44 -13.01
C VAL A 332 11.89 19.10 -12.93
N VAL A 333 11.10 20.03 -12.40
CA VAL A 333 9.63 19.97 -12.44
C VAL A 333 9.15 20.66 -13.71
N ALA A 334 8.87 19.89 -14.75
CA ALA A 334 8.71 20.41 -16.11
C ALA A 334 7.72 21.57 -16.24
N PHE A 335 6.54 21.48 -15.59
CA PHE A 335 5.53 22.54 -15.67
C PHE A 335 5.95 23.86 -15.03
N ARG A 336 6.92 23.85 -14.10
CA ARG A 336 7.50 25.05 -13.48
C ARG A 336 8.67 25.62 -14.29
N CYS A 337 9.19 24.85 -15.24
CA CYS A 337 10.39 25.17 -16.00
C CYS A 337 10.10 25.41 -17.49
N LYS A 338 8.83 25.44 -17.93
CA LYS A 338 8.43 25.46 -19.34
C LYS A 338 9.20 26.46 -20.20
N GLN A 339 9.44 27.66 -19.68
CA GLN A 339 10.18 28.73 -20.36
C GLN A 339 11.63 28.40 -20.70
N PHE A 340 12.23 27.41 -20.04
CA PHE A 340 13.59 26.95 -20.26
C PHE A 340 13.65 25.67 -21.10
N LEU A 341 12.52 25.01 -21.37
CA LEU A 341 12.51 23.71 -22.03
C LEU A 341 12.48 23.88 -23.55
N LYS A 342 13.19 23.01 -24.27
CA LYS A 342 13.21 23.00 -25.73
C LYS A 342 13.07 21.58 -26.27
N GLU A 343 12.23 21.41 -27.29
CA GLU A 343 12.00 20.11 -27.92
C GLU A 343 13.26 19.55 -28.57
N ASP A 344 13.87 20.35 -29.45
CA ASP A 344 14.99 19.96 -30.29
C ASP A 344 16.12 20.99 -30.28
N GLY A 345 17.33 20.52 -30.58
CA GLY A 345 18.53 21.34 -30.69
C GLY A 345 19.78 20.52 -30.40
N GLU A 346 20.90 21.22 -30.28
CA GLU A 346 22.18 20.62 -29.93
C GLU A 346 22.48 20.86 -28.44
N ILE A 347 23.06 19.85 -27.80
CA ILE A 347 23.66 19.99 -26.48
C ILE A 347 24.90 20.88 -26.63
N ASN A 348 25.00 21.94 -25.83
CA ASN A 348 26.11 22.88 -25.84
C ASN A 348 26.17 23.66 -24.52
N THR A 349 27.01 24.70 -24.45
CA THR A 349 27.18 25.54 -23.25
C THR A 349 25.91 26.27 -22.81
N SER A 350 24.92 26.42 -23.68
CA SER A 350 23.66 27.10 -23.40
C SER A 350 22.49 26.15 -23.17
N TYR A 351 22.62 24.87 -23.53
CA TYR A 351 21.55 23.87 -23.43
C TYR A 351 22.08 22.53 -22.92
N ALA A 352 21.58 22.11 -21.76
CA ALA A 352 21.83 20.80 -21.18
C ALA A 352 20.81 19.75 -21.67
N PRO A 353 21.18 18.46 -21.74
CA PRO A 353 20.22 17.38 -22.00
C PRO A 353 19.19 17.28 -20.88
N LEU A 354 17.93 17.10 -21.24
CA LEU A 354 16.83 16.82 -20.31
C LEU A 354 16.37 15.37 -20.44
N ILE A 355 16.66 14.57 -19.41
CA ILE A 355 16.32 13.15 -19.38
C ILE A 355 14.94 12.97 -18.76
N TRP A 356 14.10 12.19 -19.44
CA TRP A 356 12.76 11.82 -19.00
C TRP A 356 12.66 10.33 -18.66
N LEU A 357 11.60 9.99 -17.92
CA LEU A 357 11.23 8.62 -17.57
C LEU A 357 11.32 7.62 -18.74
N HIS A 358 10.91 8.04 -19.94
CA HIS A 358 10.87 7.17 -21.12
C HIS A 358 12.26 6.86 -21.69
N ASN A 359 13.28 7.69 -21.42
CA ASN A 359 14.66 7.46 -21.85
C ASN A 359 15.34 6.33 -21.06
N ILE A 360 14.84 5.99 -19.88
CA ILE A 360 15.40 4.95 -19.03
C ILE A 360 14.82 3.61 -19.45
N LYS A 361 15.61 2.66 -19.96
CA LYS A 361 15.23 1.25 -20.12
C LYS A 361 15.99 0.39 -19.11
N GLU A 362 15.65 -0.89 -19.00
CA GLU A 362 16.41 -1.83 -18.14
C GLU A 362 17.87 -1.86 -18.59
N MET A 363 18.78 -1.46 -17.71
CA MET A 363 20.24 -1.40 -17.92
C MET A 363 20.74 -0.50 -19.06
N GLU A 364 19.88 0.34 -19.66
CA GLU A 364 20.22 1.13 -20.84
C GLU A 364 19.60 2.53 -20.77
N LEU A 365 20.41 3.57 -20.99
CA LEU A 365 19.90 4.90 -21.29
C LEU A 365 19.74 5.04 -22.81
N VAL A 366 18.51 5.28 -23.27
CA VAL A 366 18.21 5.58 -24.67
C VAL A 366 17.90 7.05 -24.81
N TYR A 367 18.87 7.80 -25.32
CA TYR A 367 18.76 9.22 -25.56
C TYR A 367 19.44 9.62 -26.89
N PRO A 368 18.79 10.43 -27.73
CA PRO A 368 17.41 10.87 -27.59
C PRO A 368 16.44 9.72 -27.86
N LEU A 369 15.38 9.61 -27.05
CA LEU A 369 14.20 8.82 -27.38
C LEU A 369 13.01 9.74 -27.33
N LYS A 370 12.51 10.17 -28.49
CA LYS A 370 11.37 11.09 -28.56
C LYS A 370 10.09 10.37 -28.18
N LYS A 371 9.23 11.03 -27.40
CA LYS A 371 7.89 10.55 -27.06
C LYS A 371 6.89 11.69 -27.13
N GLY A 372 6.26 11.86 -28.30
CA GLY A 372 5.48 13.06 -28.61
C GLY A 372 6.37 14.30 -28.62
N GLY A 373 5.77 15.48 -28.42
CA GLY A 373 6.49 16.76 -28.31
C GLY A 373 7.14 17.00 -26.93
N LYS A 374 7.76 15.97 -26.36
CA LYS A 374 8.43 16.08 -25.06
C LYS A 374 9.81 16.71 -25.23
N GLU A 375 10.13 17.64 -24.32
CA GLU A 375 11.29 18.50 -24.46
C GLU A 375 12.61 17.77 -24.23
N GLY A 376 13.52 17.73 -25.21
CA GLY A 376 14.81 17.05 -25.06
C GLY A 376 15.87 17.86 -24.32
N LEU A 377 15.72 19.18 -24.23
CA LEU A 377 16.76 20.08 -23.72
C LEU A 377 16.20 21.05 -22.68
N ILE A 378 17.09 21.56 -21.84
CA ILE A 378 16.83 22.62 -20.88
C ILE A 378 17.93 23.70 -20.99
N ALA A 379 17.52 24.95 -21.18
CA ALA A 379 18.43 26.08 -21.24
C ALA A 379 19.19 26.24 -19.92
N ILE A 380 20.48 26.57 -20.00
CA ILE A 380 21.34 26.86 -18.85
C ILE A 380 21.31 28.37 -18.61
N SER A 381 20.64 28.79 -17.54
CA SER A 381 20.55 30.18 -17.07
C SER A 381 20.71 30.25 -15.55
N GLU A 382 20.83 31.44 -14.98
CA GLU A 382 20.90 31.63 -13.53
C GLU A 382 19.67 31.05 -12.80
N GLU A 383 18.50 31.11 -13.43
CA GLU A 383 17.26 30.58 -12.87
C GLU A 383 17.20 29.05 -12.98
N SER A 384 17.53 28.49 -14.14
CA SER A 384 17.42 27.04 -14.39
C SER A 384 18.54 26.24 -13.71
N GLN A 385 19.73 26.82 -13.49
CA GLN A 385 20.86 26.17 -12.83
C GLN A 385 20.50 25.55 -11.47
N LYS A 386 19.56 26.16 -10.74
CA LYS A 386 19.09 25.67 -9.42
C LYS A 386 18.39 24.31 -9.50
N VAL A 387 17.91 23.93 -10.69
CA VAL A 387 17.26 22.64 -10.95
C VAL A 387 18.09 21.77 -11.90
N LEU A 388 19.32 22.15 -12.24
CA LEU A 388 20.24 21.32 -13.01
C LEU A 388 21.21 20.62 -12.06
N LEU A 389 21.72 19.47 -12.50
CA LEU A 389 22.74 18.72 -11.79
C LEU A 389 24.05 18.81 -12.55
N ARG A 390 25.19 18.78 -11.85
CA ARG A 390 26.49 18.59 -12.50
C ARG A 390 26.49 17.26 -13.24
N ASN A 391 27.06 17.25 -14.44
CA ASN A 391 27.26 16.03 -15.20
C ASN A 391 28.35 15.18 -14.53
N LYS A 392 27.93 14.10 -13.87
CA LYS A 392 28.82 13.11 -13.24
C LYS A 392 28.15 11.74 -13.31
N ASN A 393 28.83 10.73 -12.82
CA ASN A 393 28.27 9.39 -12.74
C ASN A 393 27.03 9.31 -11.83
N TYR A 394 25.95 8.73 -12.35
CA TYR A 394 24.69 8.50 -11.66
C TYR A 394 24.14 7.11 -11.97
N ILE A 395 23.13 6.70 -11.22
CA ILE A 395 22.25 5.59 -11.60
C ILE A 395 20.83 6.16 -11.65
N LEU A 396 20.13 5.97 -12.76
CA LEU A 396 18.81 6.55 -12.98
C LEU A 396 17.73 5.47 -12.83
N ILE A 397 16.70 5.74 -12.02
CA ILE A 397 15.59 4.82 -11.76
C ILE A 397 14.27 5.52 -12.11
N ARG A 398 13.39 4.82 -12.82
CA ARG A 398 12.02 5.28 -13.06
C ARG A 398 11.25 5.45 -11.73
N ARG A 399 10.55 6.59 -11.53
CA ARG A 399 9.65 6.78 -10.37
C ARG A 399 8.24 6.22 -10.56
N PHE A 400 7.90 5.78 -11.76
CA PHE A 400 6.55 5.33 -12.07
C PHE A 400 6.62 4.02 -12.84
N SER A 401 5.87 3.06 -12.31
CA SER A 401 5.70 1.72 -12.86
C SER A 401 4.38 1.18 -12.34
N SER A 402 3.57 0.53 -13.19
CA SER A 402 2.40 -0.19 -12.71
C SER A 402 2.83 -1.52 -12.09
N LYS A 403 2.01 -2.13 -11.22
CA LYS A 403 2.28 -3.49 -10.75
C LYS A 403 2.07 -4.54 -11.86
N ASP A 404 1.38 -4.19 -12.95
CA ASP A 404 1.25 -5.05 -14.15
C ASP A 404 2.46 -4.97 -15.07
N ASP A 405 3.34 -3.99 -14.85
CA ASP A 405 4.60 -3.92 -15.55
C ASP A 405 5.45 -5.14 -15.18
N LYS A 406 6.14 -5.69 -16.18
CA LYS A 406 7.07 -6.81 -16.03
C LYS A 406 8.11 -6.58 -14.92
N SER A 407 8.48 -5.33 -14.70
CA SER A 407 9.39 -4.88 -13.64
C SER A 407 8.83 -3.58 -13.03
N ARG A 408 8.69 -3.53 -11.70
CA ARG A 408 8.48 -2.30 -10.92
C ARG A 408 9.72 -1.42 -10.94
N LEU A 409 10.88 -2.06 -10.81
CA LEU A 409 12.16 -1.36 -10.76
C LEU A 409 12.79 -1.41 -12.15
N VAL A 410 12.90 -0.24 -12.78
CA VAL A 410 13.56 -0.06 -14.07
C VAL A 410 14.63 1.00 -13.90
N CYS A 411 15.87 0.57 -14.10
CA CYS A 411 17.05 1.33 -13.75
C CYS A 411 18.08 1.28 -14.89
N CYS A 412 18.83 2.36 -15.12
CA CYS A 412 19.97 2.34 -16.04
C CYS A 412 21.21 3.02 -15.43
N PRO A 413 22.41 2.55 -15.80
CA PRO A 413 23.65 3.26 -15.49
C PRO A 413 23.73 4.56 -16.29
N TYR A 414 24.26 5.62 -15.67
CA TYR A 414 24.53 6.90 -16.33
C TYR A 414 26.00 7.31 -16.09
N PHE A 415 26.72 7.57 -17.18
CA PHE A 415 28.12 7.98 -17.12
C PHE A 415 28.25 9.41 -17.60
N ALA A 416 29.17 10.17 -16.99
CA ALA A 416 29.39 11.56 -17.36
C ALA A 416 29.75 11.72 -18.85
N SER A 417 30.44 10.73 -19.40
CA SER A 417 30.83 10.63 -20.81
C SER A 417 29.65 10.43 -21.78
N SER A 418 28.42 10.23 -21.29
CA SER A 418 27.23 10.11 -22.15
C SER A 418 26.90 11.41 -22.89
N PHE A 419 27.30 12.56 -22.35
CA PHE A 419 27.07 13.87 -22.96
C PHE A 419 28.28 14.78 -22.82
N ASP A 420 28.56 15.56 -23.85
CA ASP A 420 29.50 16.67 -23.78
C ASP A 420 28.79 17.92 -23.23
N SER A 421 28.57 17.93 -21.92
CA SER A 421 27.92 19.02 -21.19
C SER A 421 28.34 19.03 -19.73
N GLU A 422 28.49 20.21 -19.13
CA GLU A 422 28.80 20.35 -17.70
C GLU A 422 27.60 20.06 -16.79
N MET A 423 26.39 20.19 -17.33
CA MET A 423 25.13 20.12 -16.57
C MET A 423 24.13 19.19 -17.26
N ILE A 424 23.25 18.59 -16.47
CA ILE A 424 22.14 17.76 -16.95
C ILE A 424 20.85 18.11 -16.23
N GLY A 425 19.73 17.99 -16.96
CA GLY A 425 18.39 18.02 -16.42
C GLY A 425 17.87 16.60 -16.19
N LEU A 426 17.46 16.29 -14.95
CA LEU A 426 16.72 15.08 -14.65
C LEU A 426 15.29 15.44 -14.23
N GLU A 427 14.31 14.94 -14.98
CA GLU A 427 12.91 15.24 -14.73
C GLU A 427 12.36 14.54 -13.48
N ASN A 428 11.37 15.13 -12.81
CA ASN A 428 10.89 14.72 -11.48
C ASN A 428 10.17 13.35 -11.41
N HIS A 429 9.96 12.67 -12.54
CA HIS A 429 9.54 11.28 -12.62
C HIS A 429 10.75 10.31 -12.65
N ILE A 430 11.97 10.80 -12.43
CA ILE A 430 13.19 10.00 -12.29
C ILE A 430 13.71 10.13 -10.84
N ASN A 431 14.19 9.03 -10.26
CA ASN A 431 15.09 9.07 -9.12
C ASN A 431 16.53 8.89 -9.64
N TYR A 432 17.50 9.53 -9.00
CA TYR A 432 18.91 9.33 -9.29
C TYR A 432 19.67 8.93 -8.03
N ILE A 433 20.57 7.97 -8.16
CA ILE A 433 21.49 7.55 -7.11
C ILE A 433 22.84 8.23 -7.35
N HIS A 434 23.42 8.78 -6.29
CA HIS A 434 24.69 9.50 -6.34
C HIS A 434 25.47 9.37 -5.03
N ARG A 435 26.77 9.69 -5.08
CA ARG A 435 27.60 9.88 -3.89
C ARG A 435 27.65 11.38 -3.54
N PRO A 436 27.13 11.81 -2.38
CA PRO A 436 27.28 13.19 -1.93
C PRO A 436 28.76 13.55 -1.78
N GLY A 437 29.19 14.70 -2.32
CA GLY A 437 30.57 15.17 -2.25
C GLY A 437 31.61 14.32 -3.01
N GLY A 438 31.18 13.34 -3.82
CA GLY A 438 32.08 12.48 -4.59
C GLY A 438 31.40 11.85 -5.80
N GLU A 439 32.02 10.77 -6.29
CA GLU A 439 31.58 10.03 -7.47
C GLU A 439 31.39 8.54 -7.18
N LEU A 440 30.52 7.91 -7.96
CA LEU A 440 30.37 6.46 -7.96
C LEU A 440 31.42 5.86 -8.92
N SER A 441 32.10 4.81 -8.48
CA SER A 441 32.93 4.01 -9.37
C SER A 441 32.07 3.25 -10.38
N GLU A 442 32.65 2.89 -11.53
CA GLU A 442 31.88 2.16 -12.54
C GLU A 442 31.34 0.82 -12.04
N ASN A 443 32.11 0.10 -11.20
CA ASN A 443 31.65 -1.17 -10.65
C ASN A 443 30.48 -0.97 -9.69
N GLU A 444 30.44 0.10 -8.91
CA GLU A 444 29.26 0.43 -8.09
C GLU A 444 28.04 0.73 -8.97
N ILE A 445 28.22 1.51 -10.04
CA ILE A 445 27.14 1.86 -10.98
C ILE A 445 26.55 0.61 -11.60
N TRP A 446 27.39 -0.27 -12.17
CA TRP A 446 26.94 -1.52 -12.79
C TRP A 446 26.31 -2.47 -11.76
N GLY A 447 26.91 -2.58 -10.57
CA GLY A 447 26.43 -3.48 -9.51
C GLY A 447 25.07 -3.07 -8.95
N ILE A 448 24.92 -1.79 -8.59
CA ILE A 448 23.66 -1.27 -8.06
C ILE A 448 22.57 -1.28 -9.14
N SER A 449 22.91 -0.93 -10.40
CA SER A 449 21.96 -1.01 -11.51
C SER A 449 21.48 -2.44 -11.75
N ALA A 450 22.38 -3.43 -11.66
CA ALA A 450 22.03 -4.83 -11.80
C ALA A 450 21.10 -5.31 -10.66
N LEU A 451 21.41 -4.94 -9.42
CA LEU A 451 20.55 -5.26 -8.27
C LEU A 451 19.14 -4.69 -8.47
N TYR A 452 18.99 -3.41 -8.79
CA TYR A 452 17.67 -2.81 -8.99
C TYR A 452 16.90 -3.34 -10.21
N ASN A 453 17.55 -3.91 -11.23
CA ASN A 453 16.86 -4.57 -12.36
C ASN A 453 16.64 -6.08 -12.14
N SER A 454 17.12 -6.65 -11.04
CA SER A 454 17.03 -8.09 -10.76
C SER A 454 15.61 -8.52 -10.39
N THR A 455 15.30 -9.79 -10.62
CA THR A 455 14.06 -10.40 -10.15
C THR A 455 13.97 -10.33 -8.62
N LEU A 456 15.07 -10.52 -7.90
CA LEU A 456 15.11 -10.50 -6.44
C LEU A 456 14.64 -9.16 -5.85
N PHE A 457 15.19 -8.04 -6.32
CA PHE A 457 14.80 -6.71 -5.84
C PHE A 457 13.39 -6.35 -6.28
N ASP A 458 12.99 -6.73 -7.49
CA ASP A 458 11.64 -6.51 -8.00
C ASP A 458 10.60 -7.24 -7.15
N THR A 459 10.83 -8.52 -6.86
CA THR A 459 10.01 -9.35 -5.98
C THR A 459 9.91 -8.74 -4.58
N TYR A 460 11.04 -8.36 -3.98
CA TYR A 460 11.04 -7.72 -2.66
C TYR A 460 10.25 -6.40 -2.65
N PHE A 461 10.46 -5.53 -3.63
CA PHE A 461 9.79 -4.23 -3.70
C PHE A 461 8.26 -4.35 -3.80
N ARG A 462 7.76 -5.36 -4.54
CA ARG A 462 6.33 -5.64 -4.68
C ARG A 462 5.64 -6.05 -3.37
N THR A 463 6.39 -6.57 -2.41
CA THR A 463 5.82 -7.05 -1.13
C THR A 463 5.29 -5.93 -0.25
N PHE A 464 5.69 -4.68 -0.46
CA PHE A 464 5.20 -3.54 0.34
C PHE A 464 4.67 -2.38 -0.52
N ASN A 465 5.16 -2.21 -1.76
CA ASN A 465 4.73 -1.10 -2.61
C ASN A 465 3.37 -1.39 -3.27
N GLY A 466 2.30 -0.87 -2.65
CA GLY A 466 0.91 -0.99 -3.13
C GLY A 466 0.43 0.17 -4.00
N ASN A 467 1.31 0.98 -4.59
CA ASN A 467 0.95 2.13 -5.42
C ASN A 467 1.78 2.16 -6.73
N THR A 468 1.53 3.10 -7.64
CA THR A 468 2.25 3.18 -8.95
C THR A 468 3.59 3.93 -8.88
N GLN A 469 3.90 4.53 -7.73
CA GLN A 469 5.11 5.29 -7.53
C GLN A 469 6.22 4.41 -6.95
N VAL A 470 7.44 4.70 -7.36
CA VAL A 470 8.69 4.19 -6.80
C VAL A 470 9.37 5.37 -6.10
N GLY A 471 9.07 5.53 -4.81
CA GLY A 471 9.51 6.69 -4.04
C GLY A 471 11.00 6.61 -3.65
N ALA A 472 11.71 7.74 -3.70
CA ALA A 472 13.10 7.80 -3.24
C ALA A 472 13.25 7.38 -1.77
N THR A 473 12.29 7.71 -0.91
CA THR A 473 12.31 7.31 0.51
C THR A 473 12.19 5.80 0.68
N GLU A 474 11.31 5.16 -0.08
CA GLU A 474 11.15 3.70 -0.06
C GLU A 474 12.43 3.00 -0.53
N LEU A 475 13.02 3.49 -1.63
CA LEU A 475 14.28 2.94 -2.15
C LEU A 475 15.43 3.08 -1.15
N LYS A 476 15.49 4.17 -0.37
CA LYS A 476 16.53 4.37 0.67
C LYS A 476 16.43 3.37 1.82
N GLN A 477 15.24 2.85 2.09
CA GLN A 477 15.00 1.90 3.18
C GLN A 477 15.35 0.46 2.77
N ILE A 478 15.53 0.20 1.47
CA ILE A 478 15.91 -1.12 0.97
C ILE A 478 17.29 -1.47 1.49
N LYS A 479 17.36 -2.59 2.21
CA LYS A 479 18.64 -3.15 2.65
C LYS A 479 19.43 -3.67 1.47
N MET A 480 20.75 -3.55 1.58
CA MET A 480 21.71 -3.86 0.53
C MET A 480 22.72 -4.90 1.01
N PRO A 481 23.22 -5.76 0.10
CA PRO A 481 24.36 -6.62 0.41
C PRO A 481 25.62 -5.81 0.70
N LEU A 482 26.70 -6.50 1.10
CA LEU A 482 28.00 -5.89 1.33
C LEU A 482 28.49 -5.13 0.09
N LEU A 483 29.13 -3.97 0.28
CA LEU A 483 29.63 -3.15 -0.82
C LEU A 483 30.59 -3.92 -1.73
N GLU A 484 31.40 -4.82 -1.15
CA GLU A 484 32.29 -5.72 -1.90
C GLU A 484 31.53 -6.63 -2.88
N ASP A 485 30.39 -7.19 -2.46
CA ASP A 485 29.55 -8.01 -3.31
C ASP A 485 28.87 -7.18 -4.41
N ILE A 486 28.43 -5.96 -4.09
CA ILE A 486 27.92 -5.01 -5.09
C ILE A 486 28.98 -4.74 -6.17
N ILE A 487 30.23 -4.47 -5.76
CA ILE A 487 31.35 -4.24 -6.66
C ILE A 487 31.67 -5.49 -7.49
N ARG A 488 31.66 -6.69 -6.88
CA ARG A 488 31.87 -7.96 -7.59
C ARG A 488 30.80 -8.20 -8.64
N ILE A 489 29.52 -7.95 -8.32
CA ILE A 489 28.40 -8.03 -9.27
C ILE A 489 28.67 -7.08 -10.44
N GLY A 490 28.97 -5.82 -10.14
CA GLY A 490 29.27 -4.80 -11.15
C GLY A 490 30.43 -5.20 -12.07
N SER A 491 31.50 -5.75 -11.51
CA SER A 491 32.67 -6.18 -12.28
C SER A 491 32.36 -7.32 -13.27
N LYS A 492 31.42 -8.21 -12.93
CA LYS A 492 30.94 -9.28 -13.82
C LYS A 492 29.96 -8.75 -14.86
N VAL A 493 29.01 -7.91 -14.44
CA VAL A 493 27.98 -7.34 -15.33
C VAL A 493 28.60 -6.41 -16.38
N LYS A 494 29.58 -5.59 -16.01
CA LYS A 494 30.32 -4.69 -16.92
C LYS A 494 30.96 -5.42 -18.11
N LYS A 495 31.33 -6.69 -17.95
CA LYS A 495 31.95 -7.51 -19.01
C LYS A 495 30.94 -8.08 -20.01
N LEU A 496 29.65 -7.99 -19.72
CA LEU A 496 28.60 -8.48 -20.61
C LEU A 496 28.41 -7.51 -21.77
N LYS A 497 28.27 -8.04 -22.99
CA LYS A 497 27.91 -7.23 -24.17
C LYS A 497 26.50 -6.65 -24.05
N ILE A 498 25.55 -7.47 -23.58
CA ILE A 498 24.15 -7.09 -23.38
C ILE A 498 23.68 -7.71 -22.05
N PRO A 499 23.59 -6.94 -20.96
CA PRO A 499 23.14 -7.44 -19.67
C PRO A 499 21.61 -7.62 -19.67
N ASN A 500 21.14 -8.86 -19.86
CA ASN A 500 19.72 -9.20 -19.73
C ASN A 500 19.38 -9.71 -18.31
N LYS A 501 18.10 -9.64 -17.93
CA LYS A 501 17.60 -10.00 -16.59
C LYS A 501 18.02 -11.40 -16.13
N GLN A 502 17.93 -12.41 -17.00
CA GLN A 502 18.31 -13.79 -16.66
C GLN A 502 19.80 -13.91 -16.31
N THR A 503 20.67 -13.23 -17.07
CA THR A 503 22.12 -13.25 -16.84
C THR A 503 22.48 -12.48 -15.57
N ILE A 504 21.82 -11.34 -15.34
CA ILE A 504 21.94 -10.56 -14.11
C ILE A 504 21.54 -11.39 -12.89
N ASP A 505 20.38 -12.04 -12.93
CA ASP A 505 19.88 -12.87 -11.84
C ASP A 505 20.84 -14.01 -11.52
N LYS A 506 21.44 -14.65 -12.55
CA LYS A 506 22.45 -15.70 -12.36
C LYS A 506 23.70 -15.17 -11.64
N ILE A 507 24.23 -14.01 -12.06
CA ILE A 507 25.41 -13.37 -11.43
C ILE A 507 25.11 -13.02 -9.97
N ILE A 508 23.96 -12.43 -9.70
CA ILE A 508 23.53 -12.04 -8.36
C ILE A 508 23.40 -13.27 -7.46
N HIS A 509 22.73 -14.32 -7.95
CA HIS A 509 22.54 -15.56 -7.20
C HIS A 509 23.88 -16.25 -6.86
N GLU A 510 24.80 -16.33 -7.83
CA GLU A 510 26.13 -16.91 -7.63
C GLU A 510 26.92 -16.17 -6.54
N ILE A 511 26.90 -14.83 -6.57
CA ILE A 511 27.67 -14.01 -5.63
C ILE A 511 27.04 -14.06 -4.24
N LEU A 512 25.74 -13.78 -4.12
CA LEU A 512 25.07 -13.66 -2.82
C LEU A 512 24.94 -15.00 -2.07
N ASN A 513 24.85 -16.13 -2.80
CA ASN A 513 24.87 -17.45 -2.17
C ASN A 513 26.29 -17.90 -1.78
N SER A 514 27.32 -17.48 -2.52
CA SER A 514 28.70 -17.81 -2.15
C SER A 514 29.11 -17.18 -0.82
N THR A 515 28.63 -15.96 -0.53
CA THR A 515 28.98 -15.22 0.68
C THR A 515 28.26 -15.76 1.93
N THR A 516 27.04 -16.28 1.78
CA THR A 516 26.27 -16.88 2.91
C THR A 516 26.91 -18.16 3.45
N HIS A 517 27.75 -18.85 2.67
CA HIS A 517 28.52 -20.01 3.15
C HIS A 517 29.83 -19.63 3.86
N VAL A 518 30.34 -18.40 3.70
CA VAL A 518 31.63 -17.98 4.25
C VAL A 518 31.50 -17.45 5.69
N GLU A 519 30.32 -16.97 6.11
CA GLU A 519 30.09 -16.53 7.51
C GLU A 519 29.96 -17.68 8.53
N ASN A 520 29.97 -18.96 8.12
CA ASN A 520 29.85 -20.12 9.01
C ASN A 520 31.17 -20.83 9.38
N HIS A 521 32.33 -20.31 8.99
CA HIS A 521 33.61 -20.87 9.42
C HIS A 521 34.44 -19.84 10.19
N ARG A 522 34.12 -19.68 11.48
CA ARG A 522 35.11 -19.41 12.53
C ARG A 522 34.56 -19.82 13.90
N SER A 523 35.06 -20.97 14.35
CA SER A 523 35.19 -21.45 15.72
C SER A 523 34.60 -22.84 15.93
N THR A 524 35.36 -23.87 15.59
CA THR A 524 35.53 -25.03 16.47
C THR A 524 36.93 -25.54 16.27
N GLY A 525 37.74 -25.42 17.31
CA GLY A 525 39.01 -26.10 17.41
C GLY A 525 38.84 -27.62 17.37
N ASP A 526 39.97 -28.26 17.08
CA ASP A 526 40.23 -29.69 17.13
C ASP A 526 39.27 -30.50 18.00
N PHE A 527 38.49 -31.39 17.37
CA PHE A 527 38.13 -32.66 18.01
C PHE A 527 38.14 -33.79 16.99
N LYS A 528 39.02 -34.76 17.28
CA LYS A 528 39.14 -36.05 16.64
C LYS A 528 37.82 -36.82 16.69
N SER A 529 37.63 -37.61 15.63
CA SER A 529 36.73 -38.76 15.50
C SER A 529 36.63 -39.66 16.74
N ILE A 530 35.45 -40.28 16.88
CA ILE A 530 35.03 -41.55 17.55
C ILE A 530 33.69 -41.23 18.22
N GLY A 531 32.57 -41.94 18.09
CA GLY A 531 32.23 -43.22 17.48
C GLY A 531 30.80 -43.56 17.91
N VAL A 532 30.09 -44.23 17.01
CA VAL A 532 28.77 -44.87 17.09
C VAL A 532 28.30 -45.32 18.48
N ALA A 533 27.12 -44.85 18.90
CA ALA A 533 25.93 -45.63 19.35
C ALA A 533 24.73 -44.70 19.50
#